data_AF-A0A7J0E2G6-F1
#
_entry.id   AF-A0A7J0E2G6-F1
#
_cell.length_a   1.000
_cell.length_b   1.000
_cell.length_c   1.000
_cell.angle_alpha   90.00
_cell.angle_beta   90.00
_cell.angle_gamma   90.00
#
_symmetry.space_group_name_H-M   'P 1'
#
loop_
_entity.id
_entity.type
_entity.pdbx_description
1 polymer ?
#
loop_
_entity_poly.entity_id
_entity_poly.type
_entity_poly.pdbx_seq_one_letter_code
_entity_poly.pdbx_strand_id
1 'polypeptide(L)'
;MRYAASLIGGPSTLATFVAVYALFGPTFPGTYDKDRGVYTLFYPGLSFAFPIPSQFTDCCHDGEAELPLEFPDGTTPVTCRVSIYDSSTDSKVGVGSLMDKASAPPLPSGSLYMEEVHAKV
;
A
#
# COMPACT_ATOMS: atom_id res chain seq x y z
N MET A 1 16.76 -0.61 -2.90
CA MET A 1 15.61 -1.37 -3.43
C MET A 1 15.22 -0.82 -4.79
N ARG A 2 15.05 -1.70 -5.78
CA ARG A 2 14.55 -1.35 -7.11
C ARG A 2 13.28 -2.14 -7.39
N TYR A 3 12.35 -1.55 -8.12
CA TYR A 3 11.17 -2.22 -8.65
C TYR A 3 11.17 -2.03 -10.16
N ALA A 4 11.20 -3.14 -10.89
CA ALA A 4 11.50 -3.15 -12.32
C ALA A 4 12.76 -2.33 -12.64
N ALA A 5 12.66 -1.32 -13.52
CA ALA A 5 13.76 -0.44 -13.88
C ALA A 5 13.99 0.72 -12.88
N SER A 6 13.05 0.99 -11.98
CA SER A 6 13.02 2.19 -11.14
C SER A 6 13.65 1.98 -9.77
N LEU A 7 14.36 3.00 -9.27
CA LEU A 7 14.88 3.02 -7.90
C LEU A 7 13.81 3.60 -6.97
N ILE A 8 13.32 2.80 -6.02
CA ILE A 8 12.29 3.23 -5.06
C ILE A 8 12.90 3.62 -3.71
N GLY A 9 14.05 3.04 -3.33
CA GLY A 9 14.70 3.33 -2.06
C GLY A 9 16.20 3.07 -2.09
N GLY A 10 16.98 3.93 -1.44
CA GLY A 10 18.45 3.84 -1.35
C GLY A 10 19.05 4.98 -0.54
N PRO A 11 20.39 5.07 -0.45
CA PRO A 11 21.08 6.09 0.36
C PRO A 11 20.73 7.53 -0.03
N SER A 12 20.40 7.75 -1.31
CA SER A 12 20.06 9.05 -1.89
C SER A 12 18.60 9.15 -2.36
N THR A 13 17.76 8.16 -2.03
CA THR A 13 16.36 8.10 -2.52
C THR A 13 15.48 7.54 -1.42
N LEU A 14 14.57 8.36 -0.91
CA LEU A 14 13.62 7.96 0.12
C LEU A 14 12.41 7.28 -0.53
N ALA A 15 12.03 6.12 0.01
CA ALA A 15 10.80 5.44 -0.37
C ALA A 15 9.62 6.09 0.37
N THR A 16 9.17 7.25 -0.13
CA THR A 16 8.02 7.98 0.40
C THR A 16 6.70 7.37 -0.05
N PHE A 17 5.61 7.67 0.66
CA PHE A 17 4.26 7.23 0.29
C PHE A 17 3.93 7.64 -1.15
N VAL A 18 4.13 8.92 -1.51
CA VAL A 18 3.87 9.43 -2.86
C VAL A 18 4.69 8.68 -3.91
N ALA A 19 5.99 8.41 -3.66
CA ALA A 19 6.84 7.70 -4.62
C ALA A 19 6.40 6.24 -4.82
N VAL A 20 6.04 5.55 -3.73
CA VAL A 20 5.51 4.19 -3.78
C VAL A 20 4.18 4.17 -4.53
N TYR A 21 3.28 5.09 -4.20
CA TYR A 21 1.97 5.21 -4.81
C TYR A 21 2.05 5.53 -6.31
N ALA A 22 2.98 6.40 -6.73
CA ALA A 22 3.22 6.72 -8.13
C ALA A 22 3.84 5.55 -8.92
N LEU A 23 4.72 4.75 -8.30
CA LEU A 23 5.41 3.67 -8.99
C LEU A 23 4.58 2.39 -9.10
N PHE A 24 3.92 2.00 -8.00
CA PHE A 24 3.12 0.77 -7.94
C PHE A 24 1.66 1.00 -8.33
N GLY A 25 1.22 2.25 -8.32
CA GLY A 25 -0.15 2.62 -8.62
C GLY A 25 -1.08 2.60 -7.40
N PRO A 26 -2.32 3.05 -7.59
CA PRO A 26 -3.32 3.13 -6.54
C PRO A 26 -3.72 1.73 -6.08
N THR A 27 -3.53 1.46 -4.79
CA THR A 27 -4.08 0.31 -4.07
C THR A 27 -5.08 0.89 -3.07
N PHE A 28 -6.35 0.90 -3.46
CA PHE A 28 -7.41 1.27 -2.53
C PHE A 28 -8.06 0.00 -1.97
N PRO A 29 -8.24 -0.14 -0.63
CA PRO A 29 -7.76 0.71 0.47
C PRO A 29 -6.50 0.14 1.18
N GLY A 30 -5.58 1.02 1.60
CA GLY A 30 -4.59 0.67 2.62
C GLY A 30 -5.20 0.56 4.02
N THR A 31 -4.48 0.02 4.99
CA THR A 31 -4.98 -0.10 6.38
C THR A 31 -4.16 0.72 7.36
N TYR A 32 -4.83 1.56 8.14
CA TYR A 32 -4.24 2.27 9.27
C TYR A 32 -4.40 1.48 10.57
N ASP A 33 -3.28 1.17 11.22
CA ASP A 33 -3.22 0.58 12.56
C ASP A 33 -2.98 1.69 13.58
N LYS A 34 -4.00 2.01 14.37
CA LYS A 34 -3.96 3.09 15.37
C LYS A 34 -3.06 2.77 16.56
N ASP A 35 -3.05 1.52 17.01
CA ASP A 35 -2.26 1.10 18.17
C ASP A 35 -0.78 1.22 17.85
N ARG A 36 -0.41 1.01 16.59
CA ARG A 36 0.96 1.10 16.11
C ARG A 36 1.30 2.45 15.47
N GLY A 37 0.31 3.28 15.14
CA GLY A 37 0.49 4.52 14.40
C GLY A 37 1.05 4.29 12.99
N VAL A 38 0.66 3.20 12.32
CA VAL A 38 1.27 2.78 11.05
C VAL A 38 0.20 2.58 9.99
N TYR A 39 0.34 3.27 8.86
CA TYR A 39 -0.43 3.04 7.66
C TYR A 39 0.28 2.03 6.75
N THR A 40 -0.43 1.02 6.25
CA THR A 40 0.14 -0.02 5.40
C THR A 40 -0.54 -0.06 4.03
N LEU A 41 0.24 0.06 2.96
CA LEU A 41 -0.18 -0.21 1.59
C LEU A 41 0.12 -1.66 1.23
N PHE A 42 -0.86 -2.34 0.64
CA PHE A 42 -0.75 -3.74 0.24
C PHE A 42 -0.68 -3.86 -1.28
N TYR A 43 0.30 -4.61 -1.76
CA TYR A 43 0.42 -4.99 -3.16
C TYR A 43 0.55 -6.51 -3.24
N PRO A 44 0.21 -7.13 -4.38
CA PRO A 44 0.46 -8.56 -4.56
C PRO A 44 1.93 -8.90 -4.29
N GLY A 45 2.16 -9.74 -3.26
CA GLY A 45 3.49 -10.20 -2.87
C GLY A 45 4.31 -9.23 -1.99
N LEU A 46 3.80 -8.05 -1.62
CA LEU A 46 4.51 -7.16 -0.69
C LEU A 46 3.62 -6.13 0.00
N SER A 47 4.14 -5.49 1.04
CA SER A 47 3.51 -4.31 1.64
C SER A 47 4.53 -3.26 2.08
N PHE A 48 4.13 -2.00 2.05
CA PHE A 48 4.89 -0.88 2.59
C PHE A 48 4.17 -0.32 3.82
N ALA A 49 4.90 -0.19 4.91
CA ALA A 49 4.41 0.43 6.14
C ALA A 49 5.02 1.82 6.32
N PHE A 50 4.18 2.78 6.69
CA PHE A 50 4.47 4.20 6.84
C PHE A 50 4.07 4.64 8.25
N PRO A 51 4.99 5.18 9.06
CA PRO A 51 4.64 5.74 10.36
C PRO A 51 3.87 7.05 10.15
N ILE A 52 2.72 7.16 10.82
CA ILE A 52 1.88 8.36 10.80
C ILE A 52 2.06 9.07 12.14
N PRO A 53 2.54 10.33 12.15
CA PRO A 53 2.62 11.12 13.37
C PRO A 53 1.24 11.26 14.03
N SER A 54 1.20 11.26 15.37
CA SER A 54 -0.03 11.32 16.17
C SER A 54 -0.93 12.52 15.83
N GLN A 55 -0.36 13.61 15.31
CA GLN A 55 -1.08 14.81 14.89
C GLN A 55 -1.82 14.66 13.55
N PHE A 56 -1.57 13.59 12.80
CA PHE A 56 -2.16 13.30 11.49
C PHE A 56 -2.94 11.98 11.48
N THR A 57 -3.32 11.46 12.65
CA THR A 57 -4.04 10.18 12.73
C THR A 57 -5.48 10.30 12.29
N ASP A 58 -6.07 11.49 12.43
CA ASP A 58 -7.47 11.76 12.10
C ASP A 58 -7.70 11.76 10.58
N CYS A 59 -6.70 12.12 9.76
CA CYS A 59 -6.82 12.06 8.31
C CYS A 59 -6.66 10.64 7.74
N CYS A 60 -6.12 9.70 8.52
CA CYS A 60 -5.86 8.32 8.08
C CYS A 60 -7.00 7.35 8.45
N HIS A 61 -8.07 7.88 9.03
CA HIS A 61 -9.14 7.11 9.61
C HIS A 61 -10.19 6.72 8.55
N ASP A 62 -10.68 5.49 8.60
CA ASP A 62 -11.86 5.02 7.86
C ASP A 62 -11.83 5.12 6.32
N GLY A 63 -10.64 5.13 5.70
CA GLY A 63 -10.51 5.14 4.24
C GLY A 63 -10.84 6.48 3.57
N GLU A 64 -11.09 7.53 4.34
CA GLU A 64 -11.33 8.90 3.87
C GLU A 64 -10.04 9.70 3.62
N ALA A 65 -8.87 9.11 3.88
CA ALA A 65 -7.60 9.75 3.58
C ALA A 65 -7.52 10.10 2.08
N GLU A 66 -7.40 11.39 1.76
CA GLU A 66 -7.10 11.80 0.39
C GLU A 66 -5.74 11.22 0.00
N LEU A 67 -5.75 10.23 -0.89
CA LEU A 67 -4.56 9.58 -1.41
C LEU A 67 -4.05 10.35 -2.64
N PRO A 68 -2.74 10.51 -2.82
CA PRO A 68 -1.65 10.03 -1.96
C PRO A 68 -1.52 10.85 -0.66
N LEU A 69 -1.17 10.16 0.43
CA LEU A 69 -1.08 10.80 1.74
C LEU A 69 0.07 11.83 1.79
N GLU A 70 -0.32 13.09 1.82
CA GLU A 70 0.53 14.25 2.07
C GLU A 70 0.05 14.95 3.34
N PHE A 71 0.99 15.30 4.21
CA PHE A 71 0.70 16.06 5.41
C PHE A 71 0.51 17.54 5.05
N PRO A 72 -0.22 18.32 5.86
CA PRO A 72 -0.43 19.76 5.66
C PRO A 72 0.85 20.60 5.51
N ASP A 73 1.99 20.08 5.94
CA ASP A 73 3.31 20.70 5.78
C ASP A 73 3.97 20.39 4.40
N GLY A 74 3.28 19.66 3.53
CA GLY A 74 3.77 19.22 2.22
C GLY A 74 4.74 18.04 2.29
N THR A 75 4.96 17.45 3.47
CA THR A 75 5.77 16.25 3.61
C THR A 75 4.93 15.00 3.44
N THR A 76 5.59 13.89 3.09
CA THR A 76 4.93 12.59 2.90
C THR A 76 5.69 11.54 3.71
N PRO A 77 4.99 10.59 4.36
CA PRO A 77 5.68 9.68 5.26
C PRO A 77 6.63 8.77 4.48
N VAL A 78 7.79 8.50 5.09
CA VAL A 78 8.80 7.60 4.55
C VAL A 78 8.55 6.19 5.06
N THR A 79 8.66 5.19 4.18
CA THR A 79 8.46 3.80 4.60
C THR A 79 9.46 3.41 5.69
N CYS A 80 8.95 2.83 6.77
CA CYS A 80 9.78 2.29 7.85
C CYS A 80 10.00 0.78 7.71
N ARG A 81 9.14 0.10 6.95
CA ARG A 81 9.20 -1.35 6.77
C ARG A 81 8.60 -1.77 5.43
N VAL A 82 9.36 -2.60 4.72
CA VAL A 82 8.90 -3.33 3.55
C VAL A 82 8.82 -4.80 3.92
N SER A 83 7.65 -5.42 3.70
CA SER A 83 7.45 -6.85 3.87
C SER A 83 7.27 -7.47 2.49
N ILE A 84 7.94 -8.60 2.23
CA ILE A 84 7.78 -9.39 1.01
C ILE A 84 7.09 -10.69 1.41
N TYR A 85 6.02 -11.03 0.69
CA TYR A 85 5.21 -12.21 0.94
C TYR A 85 5.43 -13.24 -0.15
N ASP A 86 5.74 -14.45 0.29
CA ASP A 86 5.76 -15.62 -0.59
C ASP A 86 4.36 -16.26 -0.62
N SER A 87 4.01 -16.87 -1.75
CA SER A 87 2.71 -17.53 -1.95
C SER A 87 2.65 -18.94 -1.36
N SER A 88 3.66 -19.33 -0.58
CA SER A 88 3.67 -20.58 0.17
C SER A 88 2.43 -20.66 1.06
N THR A 89 1.60 -21.67 0.80
CA THR A 89 0.40 -21.98 1.57
C THR A 89 0.72 -22.56 2.96
N ASP A 90 1.99 -22.80 3.28
CA ASP A 90 2.43 -23.17 4.62
C ASP A 90 2.37 -21.94 5.52
N SER A 91 1.22 -21.75 6.16
CA SER A 91 0.83 -20.61 7.00
C SER A 91 1.65 -20.44 8.29
N LYS A 92 2.85 -21.02 8.38
CA LYS A 92 3.67 -21.03 9.59
C LYS A 92 4.30 -19.68 9.94
N VAL A 93 4.32 -18.73 9.02
CA VAL A 93 4.87 -17.39 9.26
C VAL A 93 3.82 -16.32 8.94
N GLY A 94 2.83 -16.17 9.82
CA GLY A 94 2.12 -14.92 10.18
C GLY A 94 1.51 -14.00 9.13
N VAL A 95 1.64 -14.26 7.82
CA VAL A 95 1.25 -13.29 6.78
C VAL A 95 0.58 -13.90 5.54
N GLY A 96 0.27 -15.21 5.58
CA GLY A 96 -0.54 -15.85 4.53
C GLY A 96 -1.96 -15.29 4.42
N SER A 97 -2.53 -14.72 5.51
CA SER A 97 -3.87 -14.10 5.49
C SER A 97 -3.88 -12.65 4.99
N LEU A 98 -2.73 -12.04 4.70
CA LEU A 98 -2.63 -10.63 4.34
C LEU A 98 -2.64 -10.41 2.82
N MET A 99 -2.43 -11.47 2.02
CA MET A 99 -2.60 -11.39 0.56
C MET A 99 -4.03 -11.04 0.17
N ASP A 100 -5.02 -11.46 0.96
CA ASP A 100 -6.43 -11.11 0.74
C ASP A 100 -6.68 -9.59 0.85
N LYS A 101 -5.81 -8.85 1.55
CA LYS A 101 -5.89 -7.38 1.68
C LYS A 101 -5.36 -6.61 0.47
N ALA A 102 -4.70 -7.27 -0.47
CA ALA A 102 -4.26 -6.67 -1.73
C ALA A 102 -5.28 -6.93 -2.85
N SER A 103 -6.58 -6.82 -2.54
CA SER A 103 -7.64 -6.93 -3.55
C SER A 103 -7.60 -5.73 -4.48
N ALA A 104 -7.84 -5.96 -5.78
CA ALA A 104 -8.08 -4.85 -6.69
C ALA A 104 -9.24 -3.98 -6.17
N PRO A 105 -9.19 -2.64 -6.32
CA PRO A 105 -10.28 -1.79 -5.91
C PRO A 105 -11.59 -2.21 -6.61
N PRO A 106 -12.73 -2.20 -5.90
CA PRO A 106 -14.00 -2.58 -6.49
C PRO A 106 -14.34 -1.64 -7.65
N LEU A 107 -14.76 -2.20 -8.78
CA LEU A 107 -15.15 -1.42 -9.94
C LEU A 107 -16.48 -0.69 -9.66
N PRO A 108 -16.62 0.58 -10.07
CA PRO A 108 -17.89 1.27 -10.02
C PRO A 108 -18.96 0.53 -10.82
N SER A 109 -20.19 0.49 -10.30
CA SER A 109 -21.35 -0.09 -10.98
C SER A 109 -21.52 0.52 -12.37
N GLY A 110 -21.41 -0.29 -13.43
CA GLY A 110 -21.56 0.15 -14.82
C GLY A 110 -20.28 0.68 -15.49
N SER A 111 -19.09 0.40 -14.95
CA SER A 111 -17.82 0.70 -15.62
C SER A 111 -17.73 0.00 -16.99
N LEU A 112 -17.63 0.78 -18.06
CA LEU A 112 -17.42 0.30 -19.43
C LEU A 112 -15.93 0.02 -19.76
N TYR A 113 -15.02 0.40 -18.85
CA TYR A 113 -13.58 0.42 -19.11
C TYR A 113 -12.83 -0.80 -18.59
N MET A 114 -13.42 -1.56 -17.66
CA MET A 114 -12.80 -2.76 -17.08
C MET A 114 -13.85 -3.87 -16.99
N GLU A 115 -13.65 -4.94 -17.75
CA GLU A 115 -14.45 -6.17 -17.72
C GLU A 115 -13.64 -7.27 -17.04
N GLU A 116 -14.28 -8.04 -16.14
CA GLU A 116 -13.65 -9.17 -15.46
C GLU A 116 -13.41 -10.33 -16.45
N VAL A 117 -12.20 -10.42 -16.97
CA VAL A 117 -11.79 -11.49 -17.88
C VAL A 117 -11.26 -12.69 -17.10
N HIS A 118 -12.00 -13.80 -17.16
CA HIS A 118 -11.57 -15.07 -16.62
C HIS A 118 -10.59 -15.74 -17.60
N ALA A 119 -9.35 -15.96 -17.15
CA ALA A 119 -8.41 -16.77 -17.92
C ALA A 119 -8.92 -18.22 -17.98
N LYS A 120 -9.04 -18.75 -19.20
CA LYS A 120 -9.38 -20.15 -19.40
C LYS A 120 -8.14 -20.98 -19.10
N VAL A 121 -8.22 -21.81 -18.06
CA VAL A 121 -7.17 -22.78 -17.66
C VAL A 121 -7.17 -23.96 -18.62
#